data_AF-A0AAE4TR52-F1
#
_entry.id   AF-A0AAE4TR52-F1
#
_cell.length_a   1.000
_cell.length_b   1.000
_cell.length_c   1.000
_cell.angle_alpha   90.00
_cell.angle_beta   90.00
_cell.angle_gamma   90.00
#
_symmetry.space_group_name_H-M   'P 1'
#
loop_
_entity.id
_entity.type
_entity.pdbx_description
1 polymer ?
#
loop_
_entity_poly.entity_id
_entity_poly.type
_entity_poly.pdbx_seq_one_letter_code
_entity_poly.pdbx_strand_id
1 'polypeptide(L)'
;MLIKKAIIRGIIPLIIMTTISIIMKHQAQDAFQVKSTFLVGIIVTSVAAASVIYEIENWSLFRQSVVHFVTMLVTIFPCLLVSGWFKLNNISDYIKVFGIFLFTGIVLWGIAYFIFGKILAK
;
A
#
# COMPACT_ATOMS: atom_id res chain seq x y z
N MET A 1 -5.00 6.27 21.28
CA MET A 1 -5.25 4.87 20.84
C MET A 1 -4.78 4.68 19.40
N LEU A 2 -3.97 3.66 19.12
CA LEU A 2 -3.39 3.40 17.79
C LEU A 2 -4.44 3.21 16.69
N ILE A 3 -5.58 2.58 17.01
CA ILE A 3 -6.71 2.39 16.09
C ILE A 3 -7.20 3.73 15.53
N LYS A 4 -7.34 4.76 16.38
CA LYS A 4 -7.75 6.10 15.95
C LYS A 4 -6.74 6.70 14.96
N LYS A 5 -5.43 6.52 15.20
CA LYS A 5 -4.38 6.98 14.30
C LYS A 5 -4.44 6.25 12.95
N ALA A 6 -4.67 4.94 12.95
CA ALA A 6 -4.79 4.14 11.73
C ALA A 6 -5.97 4.60 10.88
N ILE A 7 -7.13 4.81 11.51
CA ILE A 7 -8.33 5.30 10.85
C ILE A 7 -8.08 6.68 10.24
N ILE A 8 -7.54 7.63 11.02
CA ILE A 8 -7.32 9.00 10.54
C ILE A 8 -6.33 9.02 9.36
N ARG A 9 -5.24 8.25 9.44
CA ARG A 9 -4.25 8.19 8.36
C ARG A 9 -4.76 7.51 7.10
N GLY A 10 -5.58 6.48 7.25
CA GLY A 10 -6.17 5.75 6.13
C GLY A 10 -7.32 6.51 5.46
N ILE A 11 -8.20 7.16 6.24
CA ILE A 11 -9.43 7.75 5.69
C ILE A 11 -9.15 8.96 4.78
N ILE A 12 -8.10 9.73 5.07
CA ILE A 12 -7.73 10.90 4.28
C ILE A 12 -7.43 10.53 2.81
N PRO A 13 -6.45 9.65 2.51
CA PRO A 13 -6.19 9.26 1.13
C PRO A 13 -7.35 8.49 0.51
N LEU A 14 -8.11 7.71 1.30
CA LEU A 14 -9.27 6.99 0.80
C LEU A 14 -10.33 7.95 0.24
N ILE A 15 -10.70 8.98 1.00
CA ILE A 15 -11.69 9.97 0.59
C ILE A 15 -11.19 10.72 -0.65
N ILE A 16 -9.93 11.19 -0.63
CA ILE A 16 -9.37 11.98 -1.73
C ILE A 16 -9.36 11.17 -3.02
N MET A 17 -8.78 9.97 -2.99
CA MET A 17 -8.60 9.16 -4.20
C MET A 17 -9.92 8.59 -4.73
N THR A 18 -10.85 8.24 -3.83
CA THR A 18 -12.20 7.82 -4.24
C THR A 18 -12.95 8.99 -4.88
N THR A 19 -12.85 10.18 -4.31
CA THR A 19 -13.48 11.40 -4.88
C THR A 19 -12.92 11.68 -6.27
N ILE A 20 -11.59 11.63 -6.45
CA ILE A 20 -10.95 11.81 -7.75
C ILE A 20 -11.43 10.75 -8.75
N SER A 21 -11.47 9.47 -8.34
CA SER A 21 -11.96 8.38 -9.21
C SER A 21 -13.41 8.59 -9.65
N ILE A 22 -14.29 9.05 -8.74
CA ILE A 22 -15.69 9.39 -9.06
C ILE A 22 -15.76 10.57 -10.05
N ILE A 23 -14.98 11.63 -9.82
CA ILE A 23 -14.90 12.77 -10.73
C ILE A 23 -14.43 12.33 -12.13
N MET A 24 -13.38 11.51 -12.21
CA MET A 24 -12.88 10.94 -13.47
C MET A 24 -13.97 10.15 -14.21
N LYS A 25 -14.75 9.36 -13.47
CA LYS A 25 -15.89 8.62 -14.04
C LYS A 25 -16.95 9.56 -14.63
N HIS A 26 -17.26 10.68 -13.95
CA HIS A 26 -18.19 11.69 -14.45
C HIS A 26 -17.66 12.44 -15.68
N GLN A 27 -16.34 12.58 -15.80
CA GLN A 27 -15.68 13.18 -16.97
C GLN A 27 -15.51 12.19 -18.13
N ALA A 28 -16.18 11.03 -18.10
CA ALA A 28 -16.08 9.98 -19.11
C ALA A 28 -14.62 9.56 -19.42
N GLN A 29 -13.74 9.63 -18.41
CA GLN A 29 -12.37 9.14 -18.54
C GLN A 29 -12.36 7.63 -18.76
N ASP A 30 -11.26 7.15 -19.35
CA ASP A 30 -11.05 5.74 -19.59
C ASP A 30 -11.25 4.89 -18.31
N ALA A 31 -11.99 3.79 -18.44
CA ALA A 31 -12.40 2.96 -17.31
C ALA A 31 -11.20 2.33 -16.58
N PHE A 32 -10.11 2.03 -17.30
CA PHE A 32 -8.89 1.53 -16.70
C PHE A 32 -8.21 2.61 -15.85
N GLN A 33 -8.22 3.88 -16.28
CA GLN A 33 -7.72 5.00 -15.48
C GLN A 33 -8.54 5.23 -14.21
N VAL A 34 -9.88 5.24 -14.32
CA VAL A 34 -10.80 5.40 -13.17
C VAL A 34 -10.54 4.32 -12.12
N LYS A 35 -10.45 3.05 -12.56
CA LYS A 35 -10.16 1.90 -11.69
C LYS A 35 -8.76 1.98 -11.08
N SER A 36 -7.75 2.36 -11.86
CA SER A 36 -6.38 2.51 -11.38
C SER A 36 -6.28 3.54 -10.27
N THR A 37 -6.91 4.71 -10.44
CA THR A 37 -6.97 5.77 -9.40
C THR A 37 -7.61 5.25 -8.11
N PHE A 38 -8.72 4.52 -8.22
CA PHE A 38 -9.38 3.95 -7.05
C PHE A 38 -8.49 2.93 -6.32
N LEU A 39 -7.86 2.02 -7.05
CA LEU A 39 -6.97 1.00 -6.47
C LEU A 39 -5.72 1.60 -5.83
N VAL A 40 -5.14 2.64 -6.44
CA VAL A 40 -4.06 3.42 -5.79
C VAL A 40 -4.56 4.04 -4.50
N GLY A 41 -5.80 4.52 -4.45
CA GLY A 41 -6.45 4.97 -3.22
C GLY A 41 -6.46 3.91 -2.12
N ILE A 42 -6.81 2.67 -2.45
CA ILE A 42 -6.75 1.54 -1.49
C ILE A 42 -5.30 1.29 -1.04
N ILE A 43 -4.35 1.24 -1.97
CA ILE A 43 -2.94 1.00 -1.67
C ILE A 43 -2.40 2.05 -0.69
N VAL A 44 -2.58 3.34 -1.00
CA VAL A 44 -2.10 4.44 -0.15
C VAL A 44 -2.81 4.43 1.21
N THR A 45 -4.11 4.13 1.24
CA THR A 45 -4.87 3.95 2.47
C THR A 45 -4.29 2.85 3.35
N SER A 46 -3.96 1.69 2.77
CA SER A 46 -3.37 0.58 3.50
C SER A 46 -1.99 0.93 4.06
N VAL A 47 -1.11 1.55 3.26
CA VAL A 47 0.22 1.98 3.72
C VAL A 47 0.10 3.00 4.86
N ALA A 48 -0.75 4.01 4.69
CA ALA A 48 -0.94 5.07 5.68
C ALA A 48 -1.53 4.53 6.99
N ALA A 49 -2.54 3.67 6.93
CA ALA A 49 -3.12 3.03 8.10
C ALA A 49 -2.12 2.10 8.80
N ALA A 50 -1.39 1.28 8.03
CA ALA A 50 -0.40 0.33 8.56
C ALA A 50 0.84 1.00 9.15
N SER A 51 1.06 2.30 8.92
CA SER A 51 2.17 3.04 9.55
C SER A 51 2.15 2.98 11.08
N VAL A 52 0.97 2.83 11.70
CA VAL A 52 0.85 2.72 13.16
C VAL A 52 1.52 1.47 13.73
N ILE A 53 1.81 0.45 12.91
CA ILE A 53 2.50 -0.77 13.34
C ILE A 53 3.87 -0.42 13.94
N TYR A 54 4.56 0.58 13.38
CA TYR A 54 5.86 1.05 13.85
C TYR A 54 5.80 1.93 15.11
N GLU A 55 4.59 2.27 15.58
CA GLU A 55 4.38 3.00 16.85
C GLU A 55 4.09 2.08 18.03
N ILE A 56 4.10 0.76 17.82
CA ILE A 56 3.90 -0.22 18.90
C ILE A 56 5.23 -0.38 19.63
N GLU A 57 5.42 0.37 20.72
CA GLU A 57 6.66 0.45 21.51
C GLU A 57 7.18 -0.92 21.99
N ASN A 58 6.26 -1.84 22.33
CA ASN A 58 6.61 -3.13 22.90
C ASN A 58 6.98 -4.20 21.85
N TRP A 59 6.98 -3.85 20.56
CA TRP A 59 7.31 -4.80 19.49
C TRP A 59 8.72 -4.54 18.97
N SER A 60 9.48 -5.62 18.77
CA SER A 60 10.75 -5.53 18.04
C SER A 60 10.51 -5.08 16.60
N LEU A 61 11.49 -4.39 16.01
CA LEU A 61 11.42 -3.98 14.60
C LEU A 61 11.14 -5.18 13.67
N PHE A 62 11.71 -6.35 13.96
CA PHE A 62 11.43 -7.57 13.20
C PHE A 62 9.94 -7.93 13.23
N ARG A 63 9.31 -7.92 14.42
CA ARG A 63 7.87 -8.19 14.57
C ARG A 63 7.02 -7.15 13.84
N GLN A 64 7.38 -5.86 13.96
CA GLN A 64 6.70 -4.78 13.25
C GLN A 64 6.79 -4.96 11.73
N SER A 65 7.97 -5.26 11.20
CA SER A 65 8.20 -5.50 9.77
C SER A 65 7.42 -6.70 9.24
N VAL A 66 7.39 -7.83 9.97
CA VAL A 66 6.62 -9.02 9.57
C VAL A 66 5.13 -8.70 9.49
N VAL A 67 4.57 -8.06 10.52
CA VAL A 67 3.14 -7.71 10.54
C VAL A 67 2.80 -6.69 9.45
N HIS A 68 3.67 -5.70 9.22
CA HIS A 68 3.52 -4.75 8.13
C HIS A 68 3.55 -5.46 6.76
N PHE A 69 4.51 -6.35 6.53
CA PHE A 69 4.62 -7.13 5.31
C PHE A 69 3.38 -7.97 5.05
N VAL A 70 2.89 -8.72 6.06
CA VAL A 70 1.66 -9.51 5.94
C VAL A 70 0.47 -8.61 5.64
N THR A 71 0.38 -7.43 6.27
CA THR A 71 -0.66 -6.45 5.97
C THR A 71 -0.60 -6.01 4.51
N MET A 72 0.58 -5.66 3.99
CA MET A 72 0.74 -5.28 2.58
C MET A 72 0.43 -6.44 1.63
N LEU A 73 0.78 -7.68 2.01
CA LEU A 73 0.48 -8.87 1.24
C LEU A 73 -1.03 -9.11 1.09
N VAL A 74 -1.82 -8.87 2.14
CA VAL A 74 -3.29 -9.07 2.05
C VAL A 74 -4.04 -7.87 1.49
N THR A 75 -3.45 -6.67 1.48
CA THR A 75 -4.11 -5.47 0.97
C THR A 75 -3.63 -5.03 -0.41
N ILE A 76 -2.32 -4.87 -0.60
CA ILE A 76 -1.73 -4.32 -1.83
C ILE A 76 -1.62 -5.39 -2.91
N PHE A 77 -1.15 -6.59 -2.57
CA PHE A 77 -0.93 -7.62 -3.60
C PHE A 77 -2.22 -8.00 -4.35
N PRO A 78 -3.38 -8.18 -3.70
CA PRO A 78 -4.65 -8.36 -4.43
C PRO A 78 -4.98 -7.19 -5.35
N CYS A 79 -4.72 -5.95 -4.92
CA CYS A 79 -4.92 -4.76 -5.78
C CYS A 79 -4.07 -4.85 -7.05
N LEU A 80 -2.81 -5.29 -6.96
CA LEU A 80 -1.95 -5.50 -8.13
C LEU A 80 -2.53 -6.54 -9.08
N LEU A 81 -3.06 -7.65 -8.55
CA LEU A 81 -3.63 -8.71 -9.36
C LEU A 81 -4.91 -8.28 -10.08
N VAL A 82 -5.80 -7.54 -9.41
CA VAL A 82 -7.07 -7.11 -10.02
C VAL A 82 -6.93 -5.82 -10.83
N SER A 83 -5.80 -5.12 -10.76
CA SER A 83 -5.62 -3.80 -11.38
C SER A 83 -5.78 -3.78 -12.89
N GLY A 84 -5.31 -4.83 -13.57
CA GLY A 84 -5.10 -4.82 -15.02
C GLY A 84 -3.78 -4.16 -15.43
N TRP A 85 -2.91 -3.76 -14.48
CA TRP A 85 -1.57 -3.23 -14.78
C TRP A 85 -0.64 -4.28 -15.37
N PHE A 86 -0.90 -5.55 -15.03
CA PHE A 86 -0.12 -6.69 -15.48
C PHE A 86 -0.99 -7.62 -16.32
N LYS A 87 -0.41 -8.16 -17.39
CA LYS A 87 -1.03 -9.25 -18.14
C LYS A 87 -0.88 -10.52 -17.30
N LEU A 88 -1.97 -11.18 -16.98
CA LEU A 88 -2.01 -12.36 -16.11
C LEU A 88 -2.55 -13.57 -16.89
N ASN A 89 -1.75 -14.08 -17.82
CA ASN A 89 -2.19 -15.14 -18.74
C ASN A 89 -1.81 -16.54 -18.25
N ASN A 90 -0.75 -16.65 -17.44
CA ASN A 90 -0.25 -17.92 -16.92
C ASN A 90 0.39 -17.73 -15.53
N ILE A 91 0.72 -18.85 -14.87
CA ILE A 91 1.30 -18.87 -13.52
C ILE A 91 2.59 -18.03 -13.43
N SER A 92 3.42 -18.00 -14.49
CA SER A 92 4.66 -17.23 -14.49
C SER A 92 4.42 -15.72 -14.36
N ASP A 93 3.29 -15.22 -14.88
CA ASP A 93 2.94 -13.81 -14.76
C ASP A 93 2.61 -13.44 -13.30
N TYR A 94 1.89 -14.30 -12.58
CA TYR A 94 1.62 -14.11 -11.15
C TYR A 94 2.92 -14.13 -10.32
N ILE A 95 3.84 -15.04 -10.64
CA ILE A 95 5.16 -15.10 -10.00
C ILE A 95 5.95 -13.81 -10.25
N LYS A 96 5.91 -13.25 -11.47
CA LYS A 96 6.56 -11.97 -11.78
C LYS A 96 5.95 -10.82 -10.99
N VAL A 97 4.63 -10.71 -10.92
CA VAL A 97 3.96 -9.66 -10.14
C VAL A 97 4.29 -9.79 -8.65
N PHE A 98 4.34 -11.01 -8.12
CA PHE A 98 4.77 -11.27 -6.76
C PHE A 98 6.23 -10.87 -6.53
N GLY A 99 7.12 -11.19 -7.47
CA GLY A 99 8.52 -10.76 -7.43
C GLY A 99 8.68 -9.24 -7.43
N ILE A 100 7.91 -8.53 -8.27
CA ILE A 100 7.87 -7.05 -8.29
C ILE A 100 7.39 -6.51 -6.94
N PHE A 101 6.31 -7.07 -6.39
CA PHE A 101 5.79 -6.70 -5.07
C PHE A 101 6.86 -6.86 -3.97
N LEU A 102 7.55 -8.00 -3.93
CA LEU A 102 8.63 -8.25 -2.97
C LEU A 102 9.78 -7.27 -3.14
N PHE A 103 10.26 -7.07 -4.38
CA PHE A 103 11.38 -6.18 -4.67
C PHE A 103 11.06 -4.74 -4.27
N THR A 104 9.89 -4.22 -4.66
CA THR A 104 9.43 -2.89 -4.27
C THR A 104 9.30 -2.78 -2.75
N GLY A 105 8.77 -3.80 -2.08
CA GLY A 105 8.67 -3.84 -0.62
C GLY A 105 10.02 -3.75 0.06
N ILE A 106 11.03 -4.51 -0.40
CA ILE A 106 12.40 -4.48 0.12
C ILE A 106 13.03 -3.10 -0.06
N VAL A 107 12.89 -2.50 -1.25
CA VAL A 107 13.45 -1.18 -1.56
C VAL A 107 12.82 -0.11 -0.66
N LEU A 108 11.48 -0.05 -0.60
CA LEU A 108 10.78 0.95 0.20
C LEU A 108 11.03 0.79 1.70
N TRP A 109 11.01 -0.45 2.20
CA TRP A 109 11.32 -0.73 3.60
C TRP A 109 12.77 -0.38 3.94
N GLY A 110 13.72 -0.71 3.05
CA GLY A 110 15.13 -0.34 3.22
C GLY A 110 15.31 1.17 3.31
N ILE A 111 14.72 1.94 2.37
CA ILE A 111 14.75 3.40 2.40
C ILE A 111 14.18 3.95 3.71
N ALA A 112 13.00 3.46 4.12
CA ALA A 112 12.36 3.89 5.36
C ALA A 112 13.21 3.56 6.60
N TYR A 113 13.82 2.37 6.65
CA TYR A 113 14.71 1.97 7.73
C TYR A 113 15.93 2.88 7.83
N PHE A 114 16.57 3.22 6.71
CA PHE A 114 17.72 4.13 6.72
C PHE A 114 17.32 5.54 7.15
N ILE A 115 16.24 6.10 6.59
CA ILE A 115 15.80 7.46 6.91
C ILE A 115 15.36 7.55 8.37
N PHE A 116 14.38 6.75 8.79
CA PHE A 116 13.77 6.87 10.11
C PHE A 116 14.56 6.17 11.21
N GLY A 117 15.20 5.05 10.90
CA GLY A 117 15.93 4.24 11.88
C GLY A 117 17.41 4.60 12.05
N LYS A 118 18.03 5.30 11.09
CA LYS A 118 19.47 5.67 11.16
C LYS A 118 19.75 7.16 11.07
N ILE A 119 19.04 7.90 10.22
CA ILE A 119 19.31 9.32 10.01
C ILE A 119 18.52 10.19 11.00
N LEU A 120 17.24 9.92 11.17
CA LEU A 120 16.33 10.73 12.00
C LEU A 120 16.19 10.21 13.44
N ALA A 121 16.65 8.99 13.72
CA ALA A 121 16.78 8.47 15.07
C ALA A 121 17.94 9.19 15.78
N LYS A 122 17.64 10.37 16.34
CA LYS A 122 18.49 11.03 17.35
C LYS A 122 18.23 10.43 18.72
#